data_AF-A0A7D9EHT7-F1
#
_entry.id   AF-A0A7D9EHT7-F1
#
_cell.length_a   1.000
_cell.length_b   1.000
_cell.length_c   1.000
_cell.angle_alpha   90.00
_cell.angle_beta   90.00
_cell.angle_gamma   90.00
#
_symmetry.space_group_name_H-M   'P 1'
#
loop_
_entity.id
_entity.type
_entity.pdbx_description
1 polymer ?
#
loop_
_entity_poly.entity_id
_entity_poly.type
_entity_poly.pdbx_seq_one_letter_code
_entity_poly.pdbx_strand_id
1 'polypeptide(L)'
;MGNGCTKLPADYEIQVKTGDVKGAGTDSNVYIILISESGIQSRAINLDCTWRDDFEKGNVDSFKVGGISRLGSIGKIVLWRDSSRLNDDWFVLWVKIRNLHALYENLDCFPVNRWIRHDRRMVITKYDCILPQFDDNQEQRALEILEKRRTYGLTRKKPGIPKQIAKFPKDEHFSNDYKWDIQSTKYRLFAQSKLTKLTTDSWESLEDLKNIYIGKFSVPEGTRYWEDDRNFGRQRLQGCNPNVIRLCTEIPPNFKVTSEMVKPFLEGRSLQEAIELNKIYIINYKGVLDVTGMENRKLAIPMALFYVNNQGDLLPIAIQLFQQPAEDNPVFLPNDPAYTWMLAKMYFNNADCSYHQSCTHLGFTHLIAETVCVGTHRQLSPSHPLFRLLAPHFLYILAINSLALNKLISPNGWIDNTMTCGANGIVEIVKKSWRNWRMDVQGWLPNDLASRG
;
A
#
# COMPACT_ATOMS: atom_id res chain seq x y z
N MET A 1 -47.18 5.74 -14.22
CA MET A 1 -45.71 5.62 -14.09
C MET A 1 -45.12 6.94 -14.54
N GLY A 2 -44.30 7.61 -13.73
CA GLY A 2 -43.74 8.91 -14.09
C GLY A 2 -42.28 8.78 -14.47
N ASN A 3 -41.94 9.16 -15.70
CA ASN A 3 -40.59 9.13 -16.27
C ASN A 3 -39.68 10.20 -15.67
N GLY A 4 -38.38 9.94 -15.66
CA GLY A 4 -37.32 10.77 -15.09
C GLY A 4 -37.01 12.04 -15.89
N CYS A 5 -37.42 12.07 -17.15
CA CYS A 5 -37.29 13.21 -18.06
C CYS A 5 -38.72 13.69 -18.43
N THR A 6 -39.34 14.56 -17.61
CA THR A 6 -40.74 15.03 -17.82
C THR A 6 -40.86 16.27 -18.73
N LYS A 7 -42.00 16.43 -19.42
CA LYS A 7 -42.40 17.69 -20.09
C LYS A 7 -42.98 18.75 -19.12
N LEU A 8 -43.21 18.39 -17.86
CA LEU A 8 -43.68 19.28 -16.80
C LEU A 8 -42.53 20.13 -16.24
N PRO A 9 -42.80 21.27 -15.55
CA PRO A 9 -41.78 21.99 -14.79
C PRO A 9 -41.10 21.03 -13.80
N ALA A 10 -39.78 20.99 -13.83
CA ALA A 10 -39.01 20.08 -12.99
C ALA A 10 -38.93 20.60 -11.55
N ASP A 11 -39.26 19.74 -10.59
CA ASP A 11 -39.18 20.04 -9.16
C ASP A 11 -37.80 19.73 -8.60
N TYR A 12 -37.19 18.63 -9.07
CA TYR A 12 -35.86 18.18 -8.68
C TYR A 12 -35.03 17.73 -9.89
N GLU A 13 -33.71 17.85 -9.75
CA GLU A 13 -32.73 17.24 -10.64
C GLU A 13 -31.97 16.15 -9.87
N ILE A 14 -32.02 14.92 -10.36
CA ILE A 14 -31.36 13.76 -9.78
C ILE A 14 -30.18 13.41 -10.67
N GLN A 15 -28.98 13.45 -10.14
CA GLN A 15 -27.76 13.03 -10.82
C GLN A 15 -27.27 11.71 -10.24
N VAL A 16 -26.93 10.77 -11.10
CA VAL A 16 -26.42 9.46 -10.70
C VAL A 16 -25.07 9.22 -11.37
N LYS A 17 -24.08 8.77 -10.58
CA LYS A 17 -22.78 8.33 -11.09
C LYS A 17 -22.66 6.82 -11.02
N THR A 18 -22.59 6.17 -12.17
CA THR A 18 -22.16 4.77 -12.27
C THR A 18 -20.65 4.68 -12.09
N GLY A 19 -20.16 3.67 -11.36
CA GLY A 19 -18.73 3.50 -11.15
C GLY A 19 -17.96 2.96 -12.35
N ASP A 20 -16.63 3.01 -12.26
CA ASP A 20 -15.71 2.58 -13.32
C ASP A 20 -15.13 1.16 -13.07
N VAL A 21 -15.79 0.36 -12.23
CA VAL A 21 -15.42 -1.05 -12.03
C VAL A 21 -15.96 -1.94 -13.15
N LYS A 22 -15.34 -3.10 -13.38
CA LYS A 22 -15.72 -4.00 -14.49
C LYS A 22 -17.17 -4.48 -14.30
N GLY A 23 -18.02 -4.22 -15.31
CA GLY A 23 -19.42 -4.64 -15.30
C GLY A 23 -20.33 -3.72 -14.46
N ALA A 24 -19.90 -2.49 -14.17
CA ALA A 24 -20.66 -1.57 -13.34
C ALA A 24 -21.96 -1.05 -13.96
N GLY A 25 -22.10 -1.05 -15.29
CA GLY A 25 -23.27 -0.52 -16.01
C GLY A 25 -24.47 -1.48 -15.98
N THR A 26 -25.64 -0.98 -16.41
CA THR A 26 -26.87 -1.76 -16.41
C THR A 26 -27.86 -1.28 -17.48
N ASP A 27 -28.58 -2.23 -18.11
CA ASP A 27 -29.60 -1.94 -19.12
C ASP A 27 -31.04 -2.04 -18.58
N SER A 28 -31.23 -2.17 -17.26
CA SER A 28 -32.59 -2.33 -16.70
C SER A 28 -33.14 -1.06 -16.09
N ASN A 29 -34.44 -1.07 -15.80
CA ASN A 29 -35.12 0.11 -15.30
C ASN A 29 -34.67 0.39 -13.87
N VAL A 30 -34.22 1.61 -13.64
CA VAL A 30 -33.81 2.10 -12.32
C VAL A 30 -34.94 2.93 -11.72
N TYR A 31 -35.18 2.72 -10.44
CA TYR A 31 -36.21 3.43 -9.72
C TYR A 31 -35.68 4.05 -8.43
N ILE A 32 -36.24 5.22 -8.09
CA ILE A 32 -35.92 5.93 -6.86
C ILE A 32 -37.17 6.46 -6.17
N ILE A 33 -37.17 6.44 -4.83
CA ILE A 33 -38.09 7.20 -3.97
C ILE A 33 -37.27 8.22 -3.18
N LEU A 34 -37.74 9.47 -3.17
CA LEU A 34 -37.16 10.55 -2.38
C LEU A 34 -37.91 10.65 -1.05
N ILE A 35 -37.17 10.73 0.06
CA ILE A 35 -37.74 10.89 1.40
C ILE A 35 -37.16 12.16 2.01
N SER A 36 -38.03 13.13 2.30
CA SER A 36 -37.65 14.39 2.97
C SER A 36 -37.06 14.14 4.36
N GLU A 37 -36.37 15.13 4.93
CA GLU A 37 -35.92 15.09 6.33
C GLU A 37 -37.08 14.91 7.32
N SER A 38 -38.30 15.36 6.96
CA SER A 38 -39.53 15.16 7.73
C SER A 38 -40.21 13.80 7.54
N GLY A 39 -39.66 12.92 6.69
CA GLY A 39 -40.18 11.58 6.43
C GLY A 39 -41.25 11.48 5.34
N ILE A 40 -41.69 12.60 4.76
CA ILE A 40 -42.62 12.60 3.61
C ILE A 40 -41.93 11.96 2.40
N GLN A 41 -42.59 10.98 1.78
CA GLN A 41 -42.08 10.21 0.64
C GLN A 41 -42.69 10.65 -0.68
N SER A 42 -41.90 10.62 -1.76
CA SER A 42 -42.41 10.74 -3.12
C SER A 42 -43.08 9.44 -3.59
N ARG A 43 -43.79 9.51 -4.73
CA ARG A 43 -44.04 8.32 -5.56
C ARG A 43 -42.73 7.67 -6.00
N ALA A 44 -42.80 6.42 -6.46
CA ALA A 44 -41.71 5.81 -7.22
C ALA A 44 -41.48 6.57 -8.53
N ILE A 45 -40.22 6.88 -8.82
CA ILE A 45 -39.76 7.59 -10.02
C ILE A 45 -38.94 6.60 -10.83
N ASN A 46 -39.30 6.38 -12.09
CA ASN A 46 -38.44 5.67 -13.02
C ASN A 46 -37.40 6.66 -13.56
N LEU A 47 -36.11 6.38 -13.37
CA LEU A 47 -35.01 7.18 -13.87
C LEU A 47 -34.68 6.70 -15.29
N ASP A 48 -35.28 7.36 -16.27
CA ASP A 48 -35.11 7.07 -17.69
C ASP A 48 -35.20 8.37 -18.48
N CYS A 49 -34.24 8.59 -19.37
CA CYS A 49 -34.28 9.62 -20.39
C CYS A 49 -34.35 8.94 -21.76
N THR A 50 -35.58 8.88 -22.28
CA THR A 50 -35.91 8.31 -23.60
C THR A 50 -34.89 8.72 -24.66
N TRP A 51 -34.38 7.72 -25.41
CA TRP A 51 -33.39 7.85 -26.49
C TRP A 51 -31.93 8.05 -26.06
N ARG A 52 -31.63 7.82 -24.77
CA ARG A 52 -30.27 7.80 -24.25
C ARG A 52 -29.95 6.44 -23.64
N ASP A 53 -28.71 6.02 -23.81
CA ASP A 53 -28.16 4.86 -23.13
C ASP A 53 -27.64 5.35 -21.75
N ASP A 54 -28.47 5.18 -20.73
CA ASP A 54 -28.23 5.70 -19.38
C ASP A 54 -27.53 4.64 -18.52
N PHE A 55 -26.86 5.07 -17.45
CA PHE A 55 -26.21 4.21 -16.44
C PHE A 55 -24.98 3.44 -16.91
N GLU A 56 -24.38 3.86 -18.01
CA GLU A 56 -23.15 3.29 -18.55
C GLU A 56 -21.95 3.42 -17.60
N LYS A 57 -21.01 2.46 -17.71
CA LYS A 57 -19.82 2.38 -16.85
C LYS A 57 -19.07 3.72 -16.82
N GLY A 58 -18.92 4.30 -15.63
CA GLY A 58 -18.19 5.56 -15.44
C GLY A 58 -18.95 6.82 -15.83
N ASN A 59 -20.21 6.74 -16.30
CA ASN A 59 -20.98 7.91 -16.70
C ASN A 59 -21.70 8.62 -15.54
N VAL A 60 -22.04 9.89 -15.78
CA VAL A 60 -22.96 10.67 -14.94
C VAL A 60 -24.21 10.94 -15.77
N ASP A 61 -25.35 10.56 -15.22
CA ASP A 61 -26.66 10.76 -15.85
C ASP A 61 -27.52 11.68 -14.98
N SER A 62 -28.31 12.54 -15.62
CA SER A 62 -29.10 13.59 -14.95
C SER A 62 -30.56 13.53 -15.37
N PHE A 63 -31.47 13.46 -14.40
CA PHE A 63 -32.90 13.26 -14.58
C PHE A 63 -33.68 14.42 -13.95
N LYS A 64 -34.50 15.11 -14.75
CA LYS A 64 -35.35 16.24 -14.32
C LYS A 64 -36.77 15.78 -14.06
N VAL A 65 -37.15 15.75 -12.79
CA VAL A 65 -38.39 15.13 -12.32
C VAL A 65 -39.40 16.17 -11.85
N GLY A 66 -40.61 16.14 -12.42
CA GLY A 66 -41.73 16.98 -12.03
C GLY A 66 -42.92 16.20 -11.45
N GLY A 67 -43.86 16.94 -10.86
CA GLY A 67 -45.09 16.39 -10.27
C GLY A 67 -44.82 15.63 -8.98
N ILE A 68 -43.85 16.10 -8.19
CA ILE A 68 -43.51 15.54 -6.89
C ILE A 68 -43.84 16.62 -5.85
N SER A 69 -44.49 16.24 -4.75
CA SER A 69 -44.73 17.15 -3.61
C SER A 69 -43.47 17.94 -3.27
N ARG A 70 -43.60 19.20 -2.84
CA ARG A 70 -42.45 20.02 -2.41
C ARG A 70 -41.84 19.42 -1.13
N LEU A 71 -40.97 18.44 -1.28
CA LEU A 71 -40.35 17.67 -0.19
C LEU A 71 -39.29 18.47 0.60
N GLY A 72 -38.83 19.61 0.09
CA GLY A 72 -37.71 20.34 0.68
C GLY A 72 -36.38 19.60 0.46
N SER A 73 -35.55 19.51 1.50
CA SER A 73 -34.30 18.75 1.49
C SER A 73 -34.56 17.26 1.71
N ILE A 74 -33.82 16.42 1.00
CA ILE A 74 -33.95 14.97 0.99
C ILE A 74 -33.00 14.36 2.01
N GLY A 75 -33.54 13.66 3.01
CA GLY A 75 -32.77 12.99 4.05
C GLY A 75 -32.43 11.54 3.73
N LYS A 76 -33.27 10.85 2.93
CA LYS A 76 -33.06 9.45 2.54
C LYS A 76 -33.54 9.22 1.10
N ILE A 77 -32.93 8.23 0.44
CA ILE A 77 -33.42 7.69 -0.84
C ILE A 77 -33.65 6.19 -0.73
N VAL A 78 -34.62 5.68 -1.47
CA VAL A 78 -34.77 4.23 -1.72
C VAL A 78 -34.47 3.99 -3.19
N LEU A 79 -33.38 3.27 -3.48
CA LEU A 79 -32.89 3.01 -4.83
C LEU A 79 -32.99 1.51 -5.14
N TRP A 80 -33.54 1.16 -6.30
CA TRP A 80 -33.61 -0.22 -6.77
C TRP A 80 -33.67 -0.29 -8.30
N ARG A 81 -33.60 -1.51 -8.82
CA ARG A 81 -33.72 -1.81 -10.24
C ARG A 81 -34.62 -3.03 -10.44
N ASP A 82 -35.23 -3.17 -11.62
CA ASP A 82 -35.85 -4.44 -12.02
C ASP A 82 -34.81 -5.39 -12.62
N SER A 83 -35.22 -6.55 -13.14
CA SER A 83 -34.32 -7.48 -13.84
C SER A 83 -34.50 -7.36 -15.35
N SER A 84 -33.42 -7.12 -16.12
CA SER A 84 -33.49 -7.23 -17.58
C SER A 84 -32.76 -8.49 -18.09
N ARG A 85 -31.69 -8.97 -17.44
CA ARG A 85 -30.91 -10.18 -17.84
C ARG A 85 -30.21 -10.88 -16.65
N LEU A 86 -29.52 -12.01 -16.90
CA LEU A 86 -28.65 -12.68 -15.92
C LEU A 86 -27.35 -11.87 -15.68
N ASN A 87 -26.99 -11.62 -14.41
CA ASN A 87 -25.77 -10.91 -13.96
C ASN A 87 -25.65 -9.44 -14.42
N ASP A 88 -26.68 -8.63 -14.16
CA ASP A 88 -26.76 -7.20 -14.51
C ASP A 88 -26.75 -6.27 -13.26
N ASP A 89 -26.06 -6.69 -12.18
CA ASP A 89 -25.85 -5.87 -10.99
C ASP A 89 -25.25 -4.50 -11.40
N TRP A 90 -25.72 -3.42 -10.77
CA TRP A 90 -25.36 -2.05 -11.14
C TRP A 90 -24.53 -1.38 -10.05
N PHE A 91 -23.31 -0.93 -10.33
CA PHE A 91 -22.46 -0.30 -9.33
C PHE A 91 -22.60 1.22 -9.33
N VAL A 92 -23.20 1.75 -8.25
CA VAL A 92 -23.45 3.19 -8.08
C VAL A 92 -22.41 3.79 -7.15
N LEU A 93 -21.71 4.83 -7.62
CA LEU A 93 -20.78 5.60 -6.79
C LEU A 93 -21.51 6.58 -5.90
N TRP A 94 -22.34 7.43 -6.49
CA TRP A 94 -23.11 8.43 -5.75
C TRP A 94 -24.40 8.81 -6.47
N VAL A 95 -25.34 9.31 -5.70
CA VAL A 95 -26.53 10.04 -6.16
C VAL A 95 -26.49 11.43 -5.56
N LYS A 96 -26.80 12.44 -6.36
CA LYS A 96 -26.93 13.84 -5.94
C LYS A 96 -28.29 14.37 -6.34
N ILE A 97 -28.93 15.11 -5.45
CA ILE A 97 -30.28 15.63 -5.68
C ILE A 97 -30.26 17.13 -5.47
N ARG A 98 -30.69 17.88 -6.49
CA ARG A 98 -30.87 19.32 -6.44
C ARG A 98 -32.34 19.66 -6.42
N ASN A 99 -32.76 20.48 -5.46
CA ASN A 99 -34.10 21.07 -5.44
C ASN A 99 -34.11 22.31 -6.34
N LEU A 100 -34.93 22.30 -7.39
CA LEU A 100 -34.96 23.37 -8.41
C LEU A 100 -35.82 24.57 -8.00
N HIS A 101 -36.56 24.47 -6.90
CA HIS A 101 -37.36 25.56 -6.31
C HIS A 101 -36.65 26.27 -5.15
N ALA A 102 -35.48 25.79 -4.73
CA ALA A 102 -34.75 26.38 -3.62
C ALA A 102 -34.13 27.73 -4.01
N LEU A 103 -34.22 28.72 -3.10
CA LEU A 103 -33.64 30.06 -3.30
C LEU A 103 -32.09 30.06 -3.29
N TYR A 104 -31.49 29.01 -2.72
CA TYR A 104 -30.05 28.78 -2.67
C TYR A 104 -29.73 27.39 -3.18
N GLU A 105 -28.51 27.17 -3.68
CA GLU A 105 -28.09 25.85 -4.14
C GLU A 105 -28.15 24.84 -2.98
N ASN A 106 -29.11 23.92 -3.08
CA ASN A 106 -29.25 22.80 -2.15
C ASN A 106 -28.96 21.50 -2.91
N LEU A 107 -27.84 20.87 -2.56
CA LEU A 107 -27.36 19.64 -3.19
C LEU A 107 -27.23 18.53 -2.15
N ASP A 108 -28.26 17.69 -2.07
CA ASP A 108 -28.28 16.53 -1.19
C ASP A 108 -27.42 15.40 -1.78
N CYS A 109 -26.43 14.93 -1.02
CA CYS A 109 -25.42 13.99 -1.50
C CYS A 109 -25.56 12.62 -0.82
N PHE A 110 -25.56 11.56 -1.62
CA PHE A 110 -25.70 10.16 -1.20
C PHE A 110 -24.54 9.33 -1.79
N PRO A 111 -23.44 9.11 -1.05
CA PRO A 111 -22.27 8.40 -1.55
C PRO A 111 -22.49 6.87 -1.53
N VAL A 112 -23.35 6.35 -2.43
CA VAL A 112 -23.82 4.96 -2.45
C VAL A 112 -22.69 3.91 -2.37
N ASN A 113 -21.70 3.93 -3.26
CA ASN A 113 -20.57 2.98 -3.34
C ASN A 113 -20.95 1.49 -3.20
N ARG A 114 -22.00 1.05 -3.90
CA ARG A 114 -22.55 -0.31 -3.80
C ARG A 114 -23.02 -0.86 -5.13
N TRP A 115 -23.01 -2.18 -5.22
CA TRP A 115 -23.77 -2.92 -6.22
C TRP A 115 -25.25 -2.95 -5.82
N ILE A 116 -26.09 -2.37 -6.66
CA ILE A 116 -27.54 -2.46 -6.59
C ILE A 116 -27.94 -3.74 -7.33
N ARG A 117 -28.58 -4.66 -6.60
CA ARG A 117 -29.06 -5.94 -7.12
C ARG A 117 -30.55 -5.86 -7.43
N HIS A 118 -31.03 -6.63 -8.40
CA HIS A 118 -32.44 -6.62 -8.82
C HIS A 118 -33.41 -7.19 -7.76
N ASP A 119 -32.89 -7.94 -6.78
CA ASP A 119 -33.68 -8.66 -5.77
C ASP A 119 -33.99 -7.83 -4.52
N ARG A 120 -33.53 -6.57 -4.45
CA ARG A 120 -33.62 -5.76 -3.23
C ARG A 120 -33.77 -4.27 -3.51
N ARG A 121 -34.35 -3.58 -2.52
CA ARG A 121 -34.37 -2.11 -2.46
C ARG A 121 -33.37 -1.65 -1.43
N MET A 122 -32.57 -0.65 -1.78
CA MET A 122 -31.55 -0.11 -0.89
C MET A 122 -31.98 1.24 -0.34
N VAL A 123 -31.98 1.38 0.98
CA VAL A 123 -32.17 2.65 1.66
C VAL A 123 -30.81 3.27 1.90
N ILE A 124 -30.61 4.51 1.43
CA ILE A 124 -29.37 5.25 1.60
C ILE A 124 -29.70 6.58 2.27
N THR A 125 -29.08 6.85 3.41
CA THR A 125 -29.23 8.14 4.11
C THR A 125 -28.31 9.18 3.49
N LYS A 126 -28.67 10.46 3.63
CA LYS A 126 -27.80 11.58 3.25
C LYS A 126 -26.42 11.39 3.90
N TYR A 127 -25.37 11.56 3.10
CA TYR A 127 -23.95 11.28 3.41
C TYR A 127 -23.57 9.83 3.73
N ASP A 128 -24.53 8.95 3.99
CA ASP A 128 -24.34 7.52 4.24
C ASP A 128 -23.14 7.19 5.14
N CYS A 129 -23.11 7.84 6.30
CA CYS A 129 -22.07 7.76 7.31
C CYS A 129 -22.72 7.64 8.69
N ILE A 130 -22.95 6.41 9.14
CA ILE A 130 -23.77 6.13 10.33
C ILE A 130 -23.25 4.92 11.11
N LEU A 131 -23.24 5.03 12.44
CA LEU A 131 -22.85 3.93 13.33
C LEU A 131 -23.99 2.91 13.48
N PRO A 132 -23.70 1.63 13.75
CA PRO A 132 -24.71 0.58 13.81
C PRO A 132 -25.87 0.88 14.77
N GLN A 133 -25.59 1.48 15.93
CA GLN A 133 -26.59 1.80 16.95
C GLN A 133 -27.56 2.93 16.54
N PHE A 134 -27.24 3.67 15.47
CA PHE A 134 -28.07 4.76 14.95
C PHE A 134 -28.67 4.42 13.58
N ASP A 135 -28.38 3.23 13.04
CA ASP A 135 -28.85 2.83 11.71
C ASP A 135 -30.23 2.19 11.79
N ASP A 136 -31.23 2.85 11.19
CA ASP A 136 -32.59 2.33 11.07
C ASP A 136 -32.66 1.08 10.14
N ASN A 137 -31.63 0.83 9.33
CA ASN A 137 -31.62 -0.23 8.30
C ASN A 137 -30.68 -1.39 8.70
N GLN A 138 -30.85 -1.90 9.91
CA GLN A 138 -29.96 -2.92 10.50
C GLN A 138 -29.87 -4.21 9.66
N GLU A 139 -30.98 -4.65 9.07
CA GLU A 139 -31.00 -5.84 8.20
C GLU A 139 -30.17 -5.65 6.93
N GLN A 140 -30.29 -4.49 6.27
CA GLN A 140 -29.48 -4.14 5.10
C GLN A 140 -28.00 -4.17 5.45
N ARG A 141 -27.61 -3.52 6.56
CA ARG A 141 -26.24 -3.52 7.07
C ARG A 141 -25.71 -4.94 7.33
N ALA A 142 -26.52 -5.79 7.95
CA ALA A 142 -26.14 -7.17 8.25
C ALA A 142 -25.92 -7.99 6.97
N LEU A 143 -26.78 -7.84 5.97
CA LEU A 143 -26.66 -8.48 4.67
C LEU A 143 -25.42 -8.01 3.91
N GLU A 144 -25.15 -6.70 3.88
CA GLU A 144 -23.94 -6.14 3.26
C GLU A 144 -22.66 -6.74 3.87
N ILE A 145 -22.58 -6.81 5.19
CA ILE A 145 -21.43 -7.39 5.89
C ILE A 145 -21.31 -8.89 5.57
N LEU A 146 -22.42 -9.62 5.53
CA LEU A 146 -22.42 -11.04 5.17
C LEU A 146 -21.90 -11.28 3.75
N GLU A 147 -22.34 -10.47 2.78
CA GLU A 147 -21.85 -10.54 1.40
C GLU A 147 -20.37 -10.20 1.30
N LYS A 148 -19.92 -9.14 1.98
CA LYS A 148 -18.50 -8.82 2.03
C LYS A 148 -17.68 -9.93 2.67
N ARG A 149 -18.18 -10.63 3.70
CA ARG A 149 -17.49 -11.80 4.28
C ARG A 149 -17.35 -12.98 3.32
N ARG A 150 -18.29 -13.14 2.37
CA ARG A 150 -18.22 -14.15 1.30
C ARG A 150 -17.21 -13.76 0.22
N THR A 151 -17.21 -12.50 -0.20
CA THR A 151 -16.32 -11.99 -1.24
C THR A 151 -14.87 -11.85 -0.76
N TYR A 152 -14.67 -11.32 0.45
CA TYR A 152 -13.36 -11.03 1.02
C TYR A 152 -12.93 -12.14 1.98
N GLY A 153 -12.74 -13.35 1.46
CA GLY A 153 -12.21 -14.47 2.25
C GLY A 153 -10.75 -14.26 2.66
N LEU A 154 -10.37 -14.67 3.88
CA LEU A 154 -8.98 -14.62 4.35
C LEU A 154 -8.33 -16.00 4.23
N THR A 155 -7.11 -16.04 3.73
CA THR A 155 -6.27 -17.24 3.74
C THR A 155 -4.85 -16.88 4.17
N ARG A 156 -4.04 -17.90 4.46
CA ARG A 156 -2.60 -17.73 4.67
C ARG A 156 -1.89 -18.48 3.57
N LYS A 157 -1.38 -17.76 2.56
CA LYS A 157 -0.76 -18.37 1.37
C LYS A 157 0.56 -19.09 1.69
N LYS A 158 1.28 -18.64 2.72
CA LYS A 158 2.48 -19.28 3.27
C LYS A 158 2.46 -19.28 4.80
N PRO A 159 2.90 -20.34 5.50
CA PRO A 159 2.92 -20.37 6.96
C PRO A 159 3.73 -19.21 7.55
N GLY A 160 3.27 -18.64 8.67
CA GLY A 160 4.04 -17.65 9.44
C GLY A 160 4.04 -16.20 8.94
N ILE A 161 3.39 -15.87 7.82
CA ILE A 161 3.22 -14.47 7.33
C ILE A 161 1.76 -13.97 7.49
N PRO A 162 1.48 -12.65 7.48
CA PRO A 162 0.11 -12.11 7.63
C PRO A 162 -0.94 -12.79 6.72
N LYS A 163 -2.22 -12.77 7.11
CA LYS A 163 -3.28 -13.36 6.27
C LYS A 163 -3.57 -12.46 5.07
N GLN A 164 -3.69 -13.05 3.88
CA GLN A 164 -3.99 -12.38 2.62
C GLN A 164 -5.42 -12.64 2.18
N ILE A 165 -5.86 -11.94 1.14
CA ILE A 165 -7.07 -12.26 0.40
C ILE A 165 -6.98 -13.68 -0.18
N ALA A 166 -8.03 -14.47 0.01
CA ALA A 166 -8.13 -15.84 -0.49
C ALA A 166 -8.33 -15.89 -2.00
N LYS A 167 -9.28 -15.09 -2.50
CA LYS A 167 -9.59 -14.97 -3.92
C LYS A 167 -9.73 -13.50 -4.27
N PHE A 168 -9.03 -13.07 -5.31
CA PHE A 168 -9.02 -11.67 -5.74
C PHE A 168 -10.44 -11.23 -6.20
N PRO A 169 -11.06 -10.24 -5.54
CA PRO A 169 -12.40 -9.77 -5.93
C PRO A 169 -12.37 -9.04 -7.27
N LYS A 170 -13.44 -9.17 -8.06
CA LYS A 170 -13.55 -8.51 -9.37
C LYS A 170 -13.52 -6.99 -9.25
N ASP A 171 -14.10 -6.45 -8.18
CA ASP A 171 -14.27 -5.01 -7.96
C ASP A 171 -12.95 -4.32 -7.61
N GLU A 172 -11.96 -5.08 -7.13
CA GLU A 172 -10.67 -4.58 -6.65
C GLU A 172 -9.63 -4.47 -7.77
N HIS A 173 -10.02 -4.68 -9.03
CA HIS A 173 -9.10 -4.51 -10.16
C HIS A 173 -8.73 -3.04 -10.35
N PHE A 174 -7.50 -2.81 -10.81
CA PHE A 174 -7.09 -1.50 -11.34
C PHE A 174 -8.13 -0.95 -12.33
N SER A 175 -8.37 0.36 -12.27
CA SER A 175 -9.17 1.05 -13.30
C SER A 175 -8.55 0.86 -14.69
N ASN A 176 -9.34 1.13 -15.73
CA ASN A 176 -8.84 1.01 -17.10
C ASN A 176 -7.71 2.01 -17.36
N ASP A 177 -7.85 3.25 -16.88
CA ASP A 177 -6.83 4.28 -17.00
C ASP A 177 -5.53 3.87 -16.32
N TYR A 178 -5.61 3.33 -15.10
CA TYR A 178 -4.43 2.87 -14.39
C TYR A 178 -3.75 1.68 -15.07
N LYS A 179 -4.53 0.75 -15.65
CA LYS A 179 -3.97 -0.32 -16.49
C LYS A 179 -3.26 0.24 -17.72
N TRP A 180 -3.83 1.26 -18.36
CA TRP A 180 -3.22 1.90 -19.53
C TRP A 180 -1.91 2.60 -19.17
N ASP A 181 -1.85 3.28 -18.02
CA ASP A 181 -0.62 3.86 -17.48
C ASP A 181 0.45 2.81 -17.18
N ILE A 182 0.08 1.67 -16.57
CA ILE A 182 1.01 0.54 -16.39
C ILE A 182 1.54 0.04 -17.73
N GLN A 183 0.67 -0.14 -18.74
CA GLN A 183 1.10 -0.65 -20.04
C GLN A 183 2.02 0.35 -20.75
N SER A 184 1.65 1.63 -20.80
CA SER A 184 2.46 2.67 -21.43
C SER A 184 3.84 2.77 -20.77
N THR A 185 3.87 2.71 -19.42
CA THR A 185 5.09 2.66 -18.63
C THR A 185 5.91 1.40 -18.91
N LYS A 186 5.27 0.23 -19.00
CA LYS A 186 5.95 -1.03 -19.33
C LYS A 186 6.59 -0.98 -20.72
N TYR A 187 5.88 -0.49 -21.75
CA TYR A 187 6.44 -0.33 -23.10
C TYR A 187 7.64 0.61 -23.09
N ARG A 188 7.52 1.74 -22.40
CA ARG A 188 8.61 2.72 -22.22
C ARG A 188 9.83 2.09 -21.55
N LEU A 189 9.63 1.35 -20.46
CA LEU A 189 10.71 0.65 -19.73
C LEU A 189 11.30 -0.50 -20.54
N PHE A 190 10.52 -1.21 -21.34
CA PHE A 190 11.02 -2.28 -22.20
C PHE A 190 11.94 -1.76 -23.31
N ALA A 191 11.54 -0.66 -23.97
CA ALA A 191 12.39 0.02 -24.94
C ALA A 191 13.70 0.48 -24.30
N GLN A 192 13.62 1.07 -23.10
CA GLN A 192 14.79 1.47 -22.33
C GLN A 192 15.67 0.28 -21.93
N SER A 193 15.09 -0.84 -21.48
CA SER A 193 15.85 -2.04 -21.09
C SER A 193 16.63 -2.63 -22.27
N LYS A 194 16.09 -2.57 -23.49
CA LYS A 194 16.84 -2.96 -24.70
C LYS A 194 18.06 -2.06 -24.92
N LEU A 195 17.89 -0.74 -24.76
CA LEU A 195 19.00 0.22 -24.84
C LEU A 195 20.05 -0.06 -23.76
N THR A 196 19.60 -0.24 -22.50
CA THR A 196 20.47 -0.55 -21.37
C THR A 196 21.29 -1.80 -21.65
N LYS A 197 20.69 -2.91 -22.10
CA LYS A 197 21.44 -4.14 -22.41
C LYS A 197 22.59 -3.92 -23.39
N LEU A 198 22.36 -3.18 -24.48
CA LEU A 198 23.41 -2.82 -25.45
C LEU A 198 24.60 -2.07 -24.82
N THR A 199 24.36 -1.35 -23.71
CA THR A 199 25.37 -0.55 -23.01
C THR A 199 25.93 -1.20 -21.74
N THR A 200 25.37 -2.34 -21.29
CA THR A 200 25.68 -2.95 -19.98
C THR A 200 26.01 -4.44 -20.03
N ASP A 201 26.24 -5.03 -21.22
CA ASP A 201 26.42 -6.48 -21.37
C ASP A 201 27.70 -7.02 -20.69
N SER A 202 28.71 -6.17 -20.41
CA SER A 202 29.86 -6.51 -19.58
C SER A 202 30.34 -5.31 -18.75
N TRP A 203 30.74 -5.57 -17.51
CA TRP A 203 31.33 -4.58 -16.59
C TRP A 203 32.82 -4.89 -16.42
N GLU A 204 33.69 -3.95 -16.81
CA GLU A 204 35.13 -4.00 -16.59
C GLU A 204 35.55 -3.11 -15.42
N SER A 205 34.73 -2.10 -15.09
CA SER A 205 34.95 -1.17 -13.99
C SER A 205 33.66 -0.85 -13.21
N LEU A 206 33.81 -0.26 -12.02
CA LEU A 206 32.66 0.28 -11.27
C LEU A 206 32.01 1.46 -11.97
N GLU A 207 32.75 2.20 -12.81
CA GLU A 207 32.22 3.33 -13.57
C GLU A 207 31.18 2.86 -14.58
N ASP A 208 31.38 1.66 -15.14
CA ASP A 208 30.50 1.12 -16.14
C ASP A 208 29.07 0.97 -15.58
N LEU A 209 28.88 0.71 -14.28
CA LEU A 209 27.54 0.64 -13.65
C LEU A 209 26.63 1.83 -13.99
N LYS A 210 27.21 3.00 -14.30
CA LYS A 210 26.46 4.19 -14.74
C LYS A 210 25.80 4.03 -16.10
N ASN A 211 26.26 3.10 -16.93
CA ASN A 211 25.67 2.76 -18.22
C ASN A 211 24.22 2.29 -18.09
N ILE A 212 23.79 1.78 -16.91
CA ILE A 212 22.38 1.50 -16.62
C ILE A 212 21.50 2.74 -16.84
N TYR A 213 22.04 3.93 -16.59
CA TYR A 213 21.35 5.21 -16.69
C TYR A 213 21.49 5.88 -18.06
N ILE A 214 22.18 5.28 -19.04
CA ILE A 214 22.21 5.83 -20.40
C ILE A 214 20.80 5.77 -21.00
N GLY A 215 20.32 6.88 -21.58
CA GLY A 215 18.99 7.00 -22.16
C GLY A 215 18.05 7.82 -21.28
N LYS A 216 16.95 7.23 -20.81
CA LYS A 216 15.87 7.98 -20.12
C LYS A 216 15.97 8.05 -18.60
N PHE A 217 16.82 7.27 -17.96
CA PHE A 217 16.99 7.39 -16.51
C PHE A 217 17.98 8.49 -16.18
N SER A 218 17.61 9.40 -15.30
CA SER A 218 18.57 10.33 -14.72
C SER A 218 19.53 9.56 -13.81
N VAL A 219 20.82 9.85 -13.91
CA VAL A 219 21.83 9.35 -12.97
C VAL A 219 21.45 9.79 -11.55
N PRO A 220 21.22 8.88 -10.60
CA PRO A 220 20.86 9.26 -9.23
C PRO A 220 22.01 10.02 -8.55
N GLU A 221 21.70 11.07 -7.80
CA GLU A 221 22.72 11.82 -7.03
C GLU A 221 23.56 10.93 -6.11
N GLY A 222 22.98 9.83 -5.63
CA GLY A 222 23.68 8.83 -4.81
C GLY A 222 24.92 8.23 -5.49
N THR A 223 25.01 8.20 -6.83
CA THR A 223 26.19 7.66 -7.53
C THR A 223 27.44 8.52 -7.33
N ARG A 224 27.31 9.78 -6.88
CA ARG A 224 28.45 10.67 -6.62
C ARG A 224 29.09 10.45 -5.26
N TYR A 225 28.35 9.83 -4.33
CA TYR A 225 28.74 9.78 -2.91
C TYR A 225 28.60 8.39 -2.29
N TRP A 226 28.46 7.34 -3.11
CA TRP A 226 28.19 5.99 -2.61
C TRP A 226 29.38 5.39 -1.83
N GLU A 227 30.61 5.85 -2.12
CA GLU A 227 31.84 5.43 -1.42
C GLU A 227 32.04 6.17 -0.08
N ASP A 228 31.39 7.32 0.11
CA ASP A 228 31.59 8.18 1.27
C ASP A 228 30.91 7.62 2.53
N ASP A 229 31.64 7.65 3.65
CA ASP A 229 31.19 7.08 4.92
C ASP A 229 30.05 7.89 5.56
N ARG A 230 30.04 9.21 5.36
CA ARG A 230 28.93 10.07 5.80
C ARG A 230 27.66 9.74 5.04
N ASN A 231 27.74 9.53 3.73
CA ASN A 231 26.61 9.13 2.90
C ASN A 231 26.16 7.70 3.14
N PHE A 232 27.09 6.78 3.41
CA PHE A 232 26.78 5.47 3.96
C PHE A 232 25.92 5.73 5.19
N GLY A 233 26.44 6.35 6.26
CA GLY A 233 25.74 6.67 7.50
C GLY A 233 24.33 7.24 7.31
N ARG A 234 24.23 8.30 6.51
CA ARG A 234 22.98 9.01 6.19
C ARG A 234 21.88 8.10 5.65
N GLN A 235 22.20 7.07 4.87
CA GLN A 235 21.20 6.13 4.34
C GLN A 235 20.43 5.38 5.43
N ARG A 236 20.99 5.24 6.65
CA ARG A 236 20.32 4.57 7.77
C ARG A 236 19.26 5.43 8.45
N LEU A 237 19.25 6.73 8.16
CA LEU A 237 18.30 7.69 8.71
C LEU A 237 17.38 8.27 7.63
N GLN A 238 17.90 8.45 6.41
CA GLN A 238 17.24 9.16 5.32
C GLN A 238 17.15 8.34 4.02
N GLY A 239 17.65 7.10 4.01
CA GLY A 239 17.57 6.21 2.86
C GLY A 239 16.24 5.45 2.80
N CYS A 240 16.21 4.39 2.00
CA CYS A 240 14.99 3.59 1.80
C CYS A 240 14.63 2.70 3.01
N ASN A 241 15.55 2.47 3.95
CA ASN A 241 15.35 1.56 5.08
C ASN A 241 15.76 2.15 6.44
N PRO A 242 15.13 3.25 6.90
CA PRO A 242 15.52 3.94 8.13
C PRO A 242 14.99 3.28 9.42
N ASN A 243 14.56 2.02 9.36
CA ASN A 243 13.79 1.35 10.42
C ASN A 243 14.62 0.36 11.27
N VAL A 244 15.91 0.18 10.96
CA VAL A 244 16.71 -0.91 11.57
C VAL A 244 17.69 -0.39 12.63
N ILE A 245 18.30 0.77 12.39
CA ILE A 245 19.31 1.35 13.28
C ILE A 245 18.74 1.62 14.66
N ARG A 246 19.55 1.34 15.68
CA ARG A 246 19.21 1.58 17.09
C ARG A 246 20.44 1.99 17.88
N LEU A 247 20.21 2.67 18.99
CA LEU A 247 21.21 2.95 20.00
C LEU A 247 21.86 1.65 20.48
N CYS A 248 23.19 1.66 20.58
CA CYS A 248 23.96 0.53 21.07
C CYS A 248 24.28 0.76 22.56
N THR A 249 23.59 0.04 23.43
CA THR A 249 23.85 0.08 24.88
C THR A 249 24.92 -0.93 25.31
N GLU A 250 25.15 -1.96 24.48
CA GLU A 250 26.15 -3.01 24.71
C GLU A 250 26.57 -3.60 23.35
N ILE A 251 27.87 -3.92 23.22
CA ILE A 251 28.41 -4.62 22.04
C ILE A 251 28.02 -6.10 22.10
N PRO A 252 27.34 -6.66 21.08
CA PRO A 252 27.03 -8.09 21.05
C PRO A 252 28.28 -8.96 21.20
N PRO A 253 28.28 -10.02 22.03
CA PRO A 253 29.49 -10.81 22.32
C PRO A 253 30.08 -11.53 21.10
N ASN A 254 29.25 -11.73 20.06
CA ASN A 254 29.67 -12.31 18.78
C ASN A 254 30.13 -11.27 17.74
N PHE A 255 30.12 -9.98 18.07
CA PHE A 255 30.74 -8.91 17.30
C PHE A 255 32.11 -8.59 17.91
N LYS A 256 33.21 -9.02 17.27
CA LYS A 256 34.56 -8.97 17.87
C LYS A 256 35.26 -7.62 17.76
N VAL A 257 34.49 -6.53 17.77
CA VAL A 257 35.01 -5.18 17.81
C VAL A 257 35.59 -4.89 19.20
N THR A 258 36.79 -4.32 19.26
CA THR A 258 37.44 -3.93 20.53
C THR A 258 37.55 -2.41 20.63
N SER A 259 37.73 -1.90 21.85
CA SER A 259 37.93 -0.46 22.10
C SER A 259 39.11 0.10 21.31
N GLU A 260 40.19 -0.67 21.19
CA GLU A 260 41.42 -0.31 20.46
C GLU A 260 41.16 -0.17 18.96
N MET A 261 40.37 -1.07 18.38
CA MET A 261 40.02 -1.05 16.95
C MET A 261 39.31 0.24 16.56
N VAL A 262 38.36 0.70 17.39
CA VAL A 262 37.52 1.85 17.05
C VAL A 262 38.00 3.19 17.61
N LYS A 263 38.94 3.17 18.58
CA LYS A 263 39.49 4.38 19.21
C LYS A 263 39.87 5.50 18.23
N PRO A 264 40.48 5.23 17.05
CA PRO A 264 40.81 6.29 16.08
C PRO A 264 39.60 7.08 15.57
N PHE A 265 38.40 6.52 15.65
CA PHE A 265 37.17 7.10 15.08
C PHE A 265 36.27 7.79 16.12
N LEU A 266 36.67 7.82 17.39
CA LEU A 266 35.84 8.30 18.51
C LEU A 266 36.20 9.71 19.01
N GLU A 267 36.99 10.46 18.24
CA GLU A 267 37.37 11.85 18.54
C GLU A 267 37.98 12.02 19.95
N GLY A 268 38.84 11.09 20.35
CA GLY A 268 39.55 11.10 21.64
C GLY A 268 38.82 10.42 22.80
N ARG A 269 37.59 9.91 22.59
CA ARG A 269 36.83 9.17 23.61
C ARG A 269 37.16 7.69 23.62
N SER A 270 36.93 7.03 24.74
CA SER A 270 36.84 5.57 24.78
C SER A 270 35.50 5.07 24.20
N LEU A 271 35.45 3.79 23.81
CA LEU A 271 34.20 3.17 23.35
C LEU A 271 33.12 3.19 24.45
N GLN A 272 33.51 2.94 25.70
CA GLN A 272 32.60 2.94 26.84
C GLN A 272 31.98 4.33 27.07
N GLU A 273 32.80 5.38 27.09
CA GLU A 273 32.31 6.76 27.20
C GLU A 273 31.38 7.13 26.03
N ALA A 274 31.69 6.68 24.80
CA ALA A 274 30.84 6.96 23.65
C ALA A 274 29.47 6.24 23.74
N ILE A 275 29.42 5.02 24.30
CA ILE A 275 28.17 4.30 24.59
C ILE A 275 27.37 5.05 25.65
N GLU A 276 28.00 5.44 26.77
CA GLU A 276 27.36 6.17 27.87
C GLU A 276 26.81 7.54 27.45
N LEU A 277 27.45 8.19 26.48
CA LEU A 277 27.01 9.45 25.88
C LEU A 277 25.97 9.27 24.75
N ASN A 278 25.47 8.05 24.55
CA ASN A 278 24.53 7.69 23.48
C ASN A 278 25.03 8.06 22.06
N LYS A 279 26.35 8.00 21.83
CA LYS A 279 26.95 8.30 20.54
C LYS A 279 27.18 7.07 19.67
N ILE A 280 26.94 5.86 20.17
CA ILE A 280 27.17 4.61 19.44
C ILE A 280 25.84 3.99 19.03
N TYR A 281 25.71 3.67 17.75
CA TYR A 281 24.54 3.01 17.17
C TYR A 281 24.94 1.71 16.50
N ILE A 282 24.01 0.78 16.41
CA ILE A 282 24.25 -0.55 15.84
C ILE A 282 23.13 -0.97 14.89
N ILE A 283 23.51 -1.69 13.84
CA ILE A 283 22.59 -2.53 13.07
C ILE A 283 23.08 -3.97 13.20
N ASN A 284 22.15 -4.88 13.51
CA ASN A 284 22.44 -6.30 13.63
C ASN A 284 21.34 -7.13 12.97
N TYR A 285 21.70 -7.88 11.93
CA TYR A 285 20.77 -8.71 11.16
C TYR A 285 20.61 -10.15 11.68
N LYS A 286 21.16 -10.46 12.86
CA LYS A 286 21.09 -11.78 13.51
C LYS A 286 19.68 -12.35 13.54
N GLY A 287 19.55 -13.62 13.18
CA GLY A 287 18.30 -14.38 13.26
C GLY A 287 17.29 -14.05 12.15
N VAL A 288 17.32 -12.84 11.58
CA VAL A 288 16.40 -12.42 10.51
C VAL A 288 16.91 -12.84 9.13
N LEU A 289 18.16 -12.51 8.78
CA LEU A 289 18.74 -12.81 7.46
C LEU A 289 19.40 -14.19 7.37
N ASP A 290 19.19 -15.04 8.38
CA ASP A 290 19.64 -16.43 8.40
C ASP A 290 18.78 -17.29 7.46
N VAL A 291 18.92 -17.06 6.16
CA VAL A 291 18.18 -17.75 5.10
C VAL A 291 19.15 -18.26 4.05
N THR A 292 18.83 -19.40 3.45
CA THR A 292 19.60 -19.93 2.33
C THR A 292 19.45 -19.00 1.13
N GLY A 293 20.59 -18.57 0.58
CA GLY A 293 20.61 -17.81 -0.66
C GLY A 293 20.24 -18.67 -1.87
N MET A 294 20.07 -18.02 -3.02
CA MET A 294 19.98 -18.70 -4.31
C MET A 294 21.27 -19.47 -4.59
N GLU A 295 21.18 -20.46 -5.47
CA GLU A 295 22.33 -21.28 -5.89
C GLU A 295 23.53 -20.39 -6.27
N ASN A 296 24.70 -20.70 -5.71
CA ASN A 296 25.95 -19.95 -5.88
C ASN A 296 25.93 -18.49 -5.37
N ARG A 297 24.95 -18.08 -4.55
CA ARG A 297 24.89 -16.75 -3.95
C ARG A 297 24.81 -16.85 -2.42
N LYS A 298 25.76 -16.22 -1.72
CA LYS A 298 25.79 -16.19 -0.25
C LYS A 298 25.30 -14.84 0.26
N LEU A 299 24.30 -14.86 1.14
CA LEU A 299 23.82 -13.66 1.82
C LEU A 299 24.63 -13.43 3.10
N ALA A 300 25.18 -12.23 3.26
CA ALA A 300 25.81 -11.80 4.51
C ALA A 300 24.75 -11.57 5.60
N ILE A 301 25.15 -11.75 6.86
CA ILE A 301 24.28 -11.50 8.04
C ILE A 301 25.02 -10.53 8.96
N PRO A 302 25.19 -9.26 8.52
CA PRO A 302 26.22 -8.42 9.09
C PRO A 302 25.78 -7.74 10.38
N MET A 303 26.78 -7.28 11.12
CA MET A 303 26.69 -6.29 12.19
C MET A 303 27.53 -5.07 11.80
N ALA A 304 26.99 -3.87 12.02
CA ALA A 304 27.72 -2.64 11.80
C ALA A 304 27.56 -1.70 13.00
N LEU A 305 28.67 -1.10 13.43
CA LEU A 305 28.74 -0.11 14.48
C LEU A 305 28.91 1.28 13.86
N PHE A 306 28.22 2.26 14.42
CA PHE A 306 28.23 3.64 13.97
C PHE A 306 28.51 4.58 15.14
N TYR A 307 29.15 5.71 14.87
CA TYR A 307 29.45 6.76 15.83
C TYR A 307 28.88 8.10 15.36
N VAL A 308 28.29 8.86 16.30
CA VAL A 308 27.84 10.25 16.06
C VAL A 308 28.96 11.21 16.46
N ASN A 309 29.60 11.80 15.44
CA ASN A 309 30.72 12.72 15.62
C ASN A 309 30.26 14.07 16.22
N ASN A 310 31.22 14.96 16.50
CA ASN A 310 30.92 16.26 17.09
C ASN A 310 30.16 17.20 16.12
N GLN A 311 30.15 16.92 14.82
CA GLN A 311 29.37 17.64 13.80
C GLN A 311 27.94 17.10 13.66
N GLY A 312 27.59 16.02 14.36
CA GLY A 312 26.28 15.37 14.28
C GLY A 312 26.13 14.39 13.11
N ASP A 313 27.22 14.04 12.42
CA ASP A 313 27.21 13.02 11.38
C ASP A 313 27.31 11.63 12.00
N LEU A 314 26.48 10.71 11.47
CA LEU A 314 26.54 9.29 11.79
C LEU A 314 27.56 8.63 10.85
N LEU A 315 28.64 8.08 11.39
CA LEU A 315 29.73 7.46 10.61
C LEU A 315 29.86 5.97 10.93
N PRO A 316 30.05 5.08 9.94
CA PRO A 316 30.43 3.69 10.19
C PRO A 316 31.82 3.62 10.83
N ILE A 317 31.99 2.78 11.85
CA ILE A 317 33.29 2.61 12.52
C ILE A 317 33.74 1.14 12.59
N ALA A 318 32.84 0.18 12.38
CA ALA A 318 33.17 -1.23 12.28
C ALA A 318 32.09 -2.02 11.55
N ILE A 319 32.46 -3.03 10.76
CA ILE A 319 31.54 -3.98 10.11
C ILE A 319 32.06 -5.41 10.30
N GLN A 320 31.22 -6.35 10.71
CA GLN A 320 31.50 -7.79 10.66
C GLN A 320 30.43 -8.46 9.79
N LEU A 321 30.82 -9.19 8.73
CA LEU A 321 29.89 -9.62 7.69
C LEU A 321 29.04 -10.84 8.07
N PHE A 322 29.56 -11.69 8.94
CA PHE A 322 28.82 -12.84 9.46
C PHE A 322 28.78 -12.85 10.99
N GLN A 323 27.80 -13.57 11.53
CA GLN A 323 27.53 -13.61 12.97
C GLN A 323 28.59 -14.37 13.76
N GLN A 324 29.18 -15.42 13.17
CA GLN A 324 30.17 -16.25 13.86
C GLN A 324 31.58 -15.68 13.62
N PRO A 325 32.33 -15.32 14.66
CA PRO A 325 33.72 -14.91 14.53
C PRO A 325 34.56 -16.03 13.92
N ALA A 326 35.41 -15.68 12.97
CA ALA A 326 36.36 -16.59 12.35
C ALA A 326 37.53 -15.79 11.75
N GLU A 327 38.64 -16.45 11.47
CA GLU A 327 39.80 -15.82 10.83
C GLU A 327 39.44 -15.22 9.45
N ASP A 328 38.54 -15.88 8.71
CA ASP A 328 38.00 -15.43 7.43
C ASP A 328 36.75 -14.54 7.56
N ASN A 329 36.37 -14.15 8.78
CA ASN A 329 35.31 -13.18 9.07
C ASN A 329 35.79 -12.13 10.08
N PRO A 330 36.75 -11.27 9.68
CA PRO A 330 37.29 -10.24 10.54
C PRO A 330 36.28 -9.10 10.79
N VAL A 331 36.64 -8.21 11.71
CA VAL A 331 36.00 -6.90 11.84
C VAL A 331 36.71 -5.94 10.89
N PHE A 332 35.98 -5.46 9.89
CA PHE A 332 36.44 -4.46 8.93
C PHE A 332 36.30 -3.06 9.52
N LEU A 333 37.28 -2.19 9.26
CA LEU A 333 37.38 -0.84 9.81
C LEU A 333 37.59 0.22 8.70
N PRO A 334 37.23 1.49 8.93
CA PRO A 334 37.45 2.57 7.95
C PRO A 334 38.92 2.80 7.54
N ASN A 335 39.89 2.34 8.34
CA ASN A 335 41.32 2.44 8.05
C ASN A 335 41.92 1.18 7.40
N ASP A 336 41.09 0.18 7.09
CA ASP A 336 41.50 -0.93 6.22
C ASP A 336 41.82 -0.41 4.80
N PRO A 337 42.51 -1.20 3.96
CA PRO A 337 42.70 -0.85 2.55
C PRO A 337 41.38 -0.43 1.90
N ALA A 338 41.40 0.65 1.11
CA ALA A 338 40.18 1.32 0.63
C ALA A 338 39.16 0.37 -0.02
N TYR A 339 39.62 -0.56 -0.86
CA TYR A 339 38.77 -1.55 -1.51
C TYR A 339 38.19 -2.59 -0.53
N THR A 340 38.92 -2.95 0.53
CA THR A 340 38.45 -3.86 1.57
C THR A 340 37.28 -3.23 2.33
N TRP A 341 37.44 -1.98 2.80
CA TRP A 341 36.38 -1.25 3.50
C TRP A 341 35.16 -1.01 2.59
N MET A 342 35.40 -0.64 1.34
CA MET A 342 34.35 -0.45 0.35
C MET A 342 33.53 -1.74 0.13
N LEU A 343 34.19 -2.89 -0.04
CA LEU A 343 33.52 -4.18 -0.20
C LEU A 343 32.69 -4.56 1.04
N ALA A 344 33.22 -4.34 2.25
CA ALA A 344 32.47 -4.58 3.48
C ALA A 344 31.16 -3.77 3.53
N LYS A 345 31.20 -2.49 3.14
CA LYS A 345 30.01 -1.64 3.01
C LYS A 345 29.04 -2.12 1.92
N MET A 346 29.55 -2.60 0.78
CA MET A 346 28.71 -3.15 -0.30
C MET A 346 27.96 -4.42 0.14
N TYR A 347 28.64 -5.36 0.80
CA TYR A 347 28.00 -6.56 1.35
C TYR A 347 27.00 -6.20 2.45
N PHE A 348 27.29 -5.21 3.28
CA PHE A 348 26.33 -4.68 4.25
C PHE A 348 25.07 -4.16 3.55
N ASN A 349 25.22 -3.31 2.52
CA ASN A 349 24.08 -2.77 1.76
C ASN A 349 23.29 -3.87 1.02
N ASN A 350 23.93 -4.94 0.55
CA ASN A 350 23.22 -6.09 -0.03
C ASN A 350 22.32 -6.80 0.99
N ALA A 351 22.82 -6.97 2.21
CA ALA A 351 22.04 -7.54 3.32
C ALA A 351 20.90 -6.60 3.75
N ASP A 352 21.19 -5.30 3.88
CA ASP A 352 20.19 -4.26 4.20
C ASP A 352 19.07 -4.22 3.16
N CYS A 353 19.42 -4.28 1.87
CA CYS A 353 18.46 -4.36 0.77
C CYS A 353 17.57 -5.61 0.86
N SER A 354 18.14 -6.75 1.25
CA SER A 354 17.37 -7.99 1.45
C SER A 354 16.37 -7.85 2.61
N TYR A 355 16.75 -7.19 3.71
CA TYR A 355 15.82 -6.87 4.79
C TYR A 355 14.75 -5.86 4.34
N HIS A 356 15.16 -4.76 3.72
CA HIS A 356 14.28 -3.69 3.25
C HIS A 356 13.17 -4.22 2.35
N GLN A 357 13.53 -4.93 1.28
CA GLN A 357 12.55 -5.42 0.31
C GLN A 357 11.60 -6.46 0.93
N SER A 358 12.13 -7.30 1.83
CA SER A 358 11.35 -8.35 2.48
C SER A 358 10.43 -7.79 3.56
N CYS A 359 11.00 -7.11 4.55
CA CYS A 359 10.30 -6.67 5.75
C CYS A 359 9.69 -5.29 5.57
N THR A 360 10.51 -4.24 5.50
CA THR A 360 10.04 -2.85 5.48
C THR A 360 9.05 -2.58 4.34
N HIS A 361 9.36 -3.08 3.14
CA HIS A 361 8.52 -2.91 1.96
C HIS A 361 7.42 -3.98 1.92
N LEU A 362 7.72 -5.22 1.53
CA LEU A 362 6.66 -6.23 1.34
C LEU A 362 5.89 -6.56 2.64
N GLY A 363 6.59 -6.92 3.71
CA GLY A 363 6.00 -7.43 4.93
C GLY A 363 5.14 -6.39 5.66
N PHE A 364 5.74 -5.26 6.01
CA PHE A 364 5.19 -4.29 6.96
C PHE A 364 4.38 -3.16 6.32
N THR A 365 4.41 -3.04 4.98
CA THR A 365 3.47 -2.17 4.28
C THR A 365 2.45 -3.00 3.52
N HIS A 366 2.86 -3.72 2.48
CA HIS A 366 1.93 -4.41 1.59
C HIS A 366 1.08 -5.48 2.28
N LEU A 367 1.70 -6.44 3.00
CA LEU A 367 0.94 -7.56 3.58
C LEU A 367 0.09 -7.12 4.78
N ILE A 368 0.57 -6.20 5.61
CA ILE A 368 -0.23 -5.65 6.72
C ILE A 368 -1.41 -4.84 6.19
N ALA A 369 -1.18 -3.92 5.24
CA ALA A 369 -2.23 -3.10 4.67
C ALA A 369 -3.31 -3.96 3.99
N GLU A 370 -2.92 -5.04 3.31
CA GLU A 370 -3.87 -6.03 2.78
C GLU A 370 -4.68 -6.71 3.88
N THR A 371 -4.05 -7.18 4.96
CA THR A 371 -4.79 -7.78 6.09
C THR A 371 -5.81 -6.80 6.68
N VAL A 372 -5.43 -5.54 6.86
CA VAL A 372 -6.31 -4.47 7.40
C VAL A 372 -7.44 -4.14 6.43
N CYS A 373 -7.16 -4.04 5.13
CA CYS A 373 -8.15 -3.84 4.07
C CYS A 373 -9.20 -4.95 4.08
N VAL A 374 -8.77 -6.21 4.06
CA VAL A 374 -9.69 -7.35 4.09
C VAL A 374 -10.47 -7.39 5.40
N GLY A 375 -9.83 -7.13 6.54
CA GLY A 375 -10.51 -7.01 7.83
C GLY A 375 -11.60 -5.94 7.82
N THR A 376 -11.30 -4.77 7.25
CA THR A 376 -12.23 -3.64 7.13
C THR A 376 -13.46 -4.01 6.30
N HIS A 377 -13.28 -4.57 5.10
CA HIS A 377 -14.40 -5.02 4.27
C HIS A 377 -15.26 -6.07 4.96
N ARG A 378 -14.66 -6.98 5.74
CA ARG A 378 -15.38 -8.09 6.40
C ARG A 378 -16.17 -7.68 7.63
N GLN A 379 -15.87 -6.54 8.24
CA GLN A 379 -16.40 -6.18 9.55
C GLN A 379 -17.18 -4.85 9.55
N LEU A 380 -16.92 -3.97 8.60
CA LEU A 380 -17.55 -2.66 8.52
C LEU A 380 -18.42 -2.58 7.27
N SER A 381 -19.68 -2.19 7.43
CA SER A 381 -20.54 -1.82 6.29
C SER A 381 -19.96 -0.58 5.59
N PRO A 382 -20.19 -0.41 4.28
CA PRO A 382 -19.86 0.82 3.56
C PRO A 382 -20.35 2.11 4.24
N SER A 383 -21.46 2.06 5.00
CA SER A 383 -21.97 3.22 5.73
C SER A 383 -21.21 3.53 7.03
N HIS A 384 -20.34 2.64 7.50
CA HIS A 384 -19.64 2.86 8.77
C HIS A 384 -18.62 4.00 8.64
N PRO A 385 -18.56 4.97 9.58
CA PRO A 385 -17.62 6.09 9.51
C PRO A 385 -16.16 5.67 9.33
N LEU A 386 -15.71 4.64 10.07
CA LEU A 386 -14.36 4.08 9.88
C LEU A 386 -14.14 3.45 8.50
N PHE A 387 -15.16 2.84 7.88
CA PHE A 387 -15.03 2.35 6.51
C PHE A 387 -14.85 3.51 5.54
N ARG A 388 -15.67 4.56 5.68
CA ARG A 388 -15.59 5.79 4.87
C ARG A 388 -14.22 6.46 4.96
N LEU A 389 -13.65 6.49 6.16
CA LEU A 389 -12.32 7.03 6.41
C LEU A 389 -11.22 6.18 5.78
N LEU A 390 -11.28 4.86 5.94
CA LEU A 390 -10.19 3.96 5.56
C LEU A 390 -10.19 3.55 4.08
N ALA A 391 -11.36 3.48 3.44
CA ALA A 391 -11.49 2.95 2.08
C ALA A 391 -10.57 3.62 1.04
N PRO A 392 -10.39 4.96 1.02
CA PRO A 392 -9.46 5.61 0.09
C PRO A 392 -8.00 5.15 0.26
N HIS A 393 -7.59 4.79 1.47
CA HIS A 393 -6.24 4.34 1.78
C HIS A 393 -5.96 2.88 1.35
N PHE A 394 -6.99 2.14 0.94
CA PHE A 394 -6.86 0.77 0.44
C PHE A 394 -6.89 0.67 -1.07
N LEU A 395 -7.03 1.80 -1.78
CA LEU A 395 -7.15 1.80 -3.22
C LEU A 395 -5.99 1.01 -3.85
N TYR A 396 -6.35 -0.02 -4.60
CA TYR A 396 -5.46 -0.92 -5.33
C TYR A 396 -4.51 -1.82 -4.49
N ILE A 397 -4.59 -1.82 -3.16
CA ILE A 397 -3.70 -2.68 -2.34
C ILE A 397 -3.88 -4.18 -2.68
N LEU A 398 -5.12 -4.62 -2.87
CA LEU A 398 -5.42 -6.01 -3.22
C LEU A 398 -5.00 -6.35 -4.65
N ALA A 399 -5.08 -5.38 -5.57
CA ALA A 399 -4.66 -5.53 -6.96
C ALA A 399 -3.14 -5.71 -7.07
N ILE A 400 -2.37 -4.79 -6.45
CA ILE A 400 -0.93 -4.79 -6.54
C ILE A 400 -0.33 -6.01 -5.83
N ASN A 401 -0.85 -6.39 -4.67
CA ASN A 401 -0.36 -7.58 -3.94
C ASN A 401 -0.67 -8.87 -4.71
N SER A 402 -1.85 -8.96 -5.34
CA SER A 402 -2.19 -10.10 -6.19
C SER A 402 -1.28 -10.19 -7.42
N LEU A 403 -0.90 -9.06 -8.01
CA LEU A 403 0.04 -9.02 -9.12
C LEU A 403 1.46 -9.43 -8.69
N ALA A 404 1.94 -8.90 -7.57
CA ALA A 404 3.27 -9.17 -7.03
C ALA A 404 3.47 -10.66 -6.71
N LEU A 405 2.50 -11.30 -6.03
CA LEU A 405 2.59 -12.73 -5.72
C LEU A 405 2.66 -13.62 -6.98
N ASN A 406 1.99 -13.23 -8.07
CA ASN A 406 1.94 -14.03 -9.28
C ASN A 406 3.13 -13.81 -10.24
N LYS A 407 3.84 -12.69 -10.15
CA LYS A 407 4.89 -12.31 -11.12
C LYS A 407 6.25 -12.00 -10.52
N LEU A 408 6.28 -11.49 -9.29
CA LEU A 408 7.50 -11.03 -8.62
C LEU A 408 8.09 -12.15 -7.77
N ILE A 409 7.25 -12.80 -6.96
CA ILE A 409 7.63 -13.78 -5.92
C ILE A 409 7.30 -15.24 -6.36
N SER A 410 6.90 -15.44 -7.61
CA SER A 410 6.73 -16.78 -8.19
C SER A 410 8.09 -17.45 -8.42
N PRO A 411 8.17 -18.80 -8.41
CA PRO A 411 9.39 -19.50 -8.80
C PRO A 411 9.91 -19.03 -10.16
N ASN A 412 11.21 -18.79 -10.28
CA ASN A 412 11.88 -18.20 -11.45
C ASN A 412 11.38 -16.78 -11.80
N GLY A 413 10.70 -16.12 -10.87
CA GLY A 413 10.24 -14.74 -11.00
C GLY A 413 11.39 -13.75 -10.89
N TRP A 414 11.06 -12.46 -10.91
CA TRP A 414 12.05 -11.40 -10.87
C TRP A 414 12.95 -11.45 -9.63
N ILE A 415 12.42 -11.77 -8.46
CA ILE A 415 13.19 -11.82 -7.21
C ILE A 415 14.24 -12.92 -7.24
N ASP A 416 13.92 -14.12 -7.75
CA ASP A 416 14.88 -15.22 -7.86
C ASP A 416 16.06 -14.84 -8.75
N ASN A 417 15.82 -14.02 -9.78
CA ASN A 417 16.84 -13.60 -10.72
C ASN A 417 17.74 -12.48 -10.16
N THR A 418 17.20 -11.55 -9.35
CA THR A 418 17.89 -10.30 -8.98
C THR A 418 18.32 -10.19 -7.52
N MET A 419 17.79 -11.02 -6.60
CA MET A 419 18.12 -10.94 -5.17
C MET A 419 18.89 -12.17 -4.69
N THR A 420 19.81 -11.95 -3.75
CA THR A 420 20.63 -13.01 -3.14
C THR A 420 19.78 -14.05 -2.40
N CYS A 421 18.73 -13.61 -1.70
CA CYS A 421 17.85 -14.48 -0.90
C CYS A 421 16.76 -15.19 -1.71
N GLY A 422 16.47 -14.74 -2.93
CA GLY A 422 15.37 -15.27 -3.75
C GLY A 422 13.99 -15.11 -3.11
N ALA A 423 12.95 -15.56 -3.81
CA ALA A 423 11.56 -15.44 -3.41
C ALA A 423 11.27 -16.21 -2.11
N ASN A 424 11.85 -17.39 -1.95
CA ASN A 424 11.71 -18.17 -0.72
C ASN A 424 12.39 -17.49 0.47
N GLY A 425 13.59 -16.94 0.29
CA GLY A 425 14.29 -16.22 1.35
C GLY A 425 13.55 -14.95 1.78
N ILE A 426 12.94 -14.20 0.85
CA ILE A 426 12.06 -13.07 1.19
C ILE A 426 10.95 -13.51 2.15
N VAL A 427 10.24 -14.59 1.82
CA VAL A 427 9.12 -15.08 2.64
C VAL A 427 9.60 -15.53 4.02
N GLU A 428 10.74 -16.23 4.10
CA GLU A 428 11.31 -16.68 5.38
C GLU A 428 11.81 -15.50 6.24
N ILE A 429 12.41 -14.47 5.62
CA ILE A 429 12.78 -13.21 6.31
C ILE A 429 11.53 -12.54 6.89
N VAL A 430 10.45 -12.41 6.12
CA VAL A 430 9.18 -11.84 6.62
C VAL A 430 8.65 -12.67 7.78
N LYS A 431 8.60 -13.99 7.65
CA LYS A 431 8.11 -14.91 8.69
C LYS A 431 8.91 -14.80 9.98
N LYS A 432 10.23 -14.66 9.90
CA LYS A 432 11.11 -14.48 11.06
C LYS A 432 10.84 -13.16 11.77
N SER A 433 10.76 -12.06 11.02
CA SER A 433 10.52 -10.73 11.59
C SER A 433 9.09 -10.55 12.10
N TRP A 434 8.09 -11.13 11.42
CA TRP A 434 6.68 -11.01 11.78
C TRP A 434 6.35 -11.58 13.16
N ARG A 435 7.10 -12.57 13.64
CA ARG A 435 6.90 -13.17 14.97
C ARG A 435 7.05 -12.15 16.12
N ASN A 436 7.89 -11.14 15.92
CA ASN A 436 8.21 -10.14 16.94
C ASN A 436 7.64 -8.75 16.59
N TRP A 437 6.99 -8.62 15.44
CA TRP A 437 6.43 -7.34 15.00
C TRP A 437 5.14 -7.04 15.75
N ARG A 438 5.01 -5.79 16.21
CA ARG A 438 3.92 -5.30 17.05
C ARG A 438 3.36 -4.00 16.48
N MET A 439 2.03 -3.99 16.31
CA MET A 439 1.31 -2.82 15.81
C MET A 439 1.46 -1.59 16.72
N ASP A 440 1.51 -1.81 18.03
CA ASP A 440 1.62 -0.76 19.04
C ASP A 440 3.06 -0.28 19.28
N VAL A 441 4.05 -0.91 18.65
CA VAL A 441 5.46 -0.48 18.67
C VAL A 441 5.89 -0.09 17.26
N GLN A 442 6.15 -1.04 16.37
CA GLN A 442 6.63 -0.76 15.01
C GLN A 442 5.55 -0.15 14.10
N GLY A 443 4.27 -0.40 14.38
CA GLY A 443 3.16 0.22 13.65
C GLY A 443 2.88 1.66 14.07
N TRP A 444 3.53 2.16 15.13
CA TRP A 444 3.34 3.51 15.65
C TRP A 444 4.68 4.25 15.76
N LEU A 445 4.91 5.18 14.83
CA LEU A 445 6.20 5.85 14.64
C LEU A 445 6.87 6.40 15.93
N PRO A 446 6.19 7.19 16.79
CA PRO A 446 6.73 7.57 18.09
C PRO A 446 7.28 6.42 18.94
N ASN A 447 6.54 5.31 19.06
CA ASN A 447 6.97 4.16 19.86
C ASN A 447 8.08 3.38 19.16
N ASP A 448 8.03 3.26 17.84
CA ASP A 448 9.11 2.64 17.06
C ASP A 448 10.43 3.38 17.27
N LEU A 449 10.42 4.70 17.09
CA LEU A 449 11.60 5.56 17.30
C LEU A 449 12.09 5.45 18.75
N ALA A 450 11.21 5.66 19.74
CA ALA A 450 11.59 5.57 21.15
C ALA A 450 12.16 4.19 21.52
N SER A 451 11.64 3.11 20.94
CA SER A 451 12.13 1.75 21.20
C SER A 451 13.55 1.48 20.66
N ARG A 452 14.01 2.32 19.72
CA ARG A 452 15.33 2.21 19.11
C ARG A 452 16.34 3.20 19.71
N GLY A 453 15.93 4.06 20.64
CA GLY A 453 16.77 5.16 21.18
C GLY A 453 17.06 6.20 20.11
#